data_AF-A0A4U9TUL3-F1
#
_entry.id   AF-A0A4U9TUL3-F1
#
_cell.length_a   1.000
_cell.length_b   1.000
_cell.length_c   1.000
_cell.angle_alpha   90.00
_cell.angle_beta   90.00
_cell.angle_gamma   90.00
#
_symmetry.space_group_name_H-M   'P 1'
#
loop_
_entity.id
_entity.type
_entity.pdbx_description
1 polymer ?
#
loop_
_entity_poly.entity_id
_entity_poly.type
_entity_poly.pdbx_seq_one_letter_code
_entity_poly.pdbx_strand_id
1 'polypeptide(L)'
;MHATIAMAKLVKQAQPRLFDYLLQHRNKHKLNALIDVAEMTPLMHVSGMFGAARGNTSWVSPLAWHPDNKNAVIMCDLAGDITPLLELNADELRERLYTRRDQLAADQAPVPIKLVHINKCPVLAPAKTLLPENADRLGIDRQACLDNLKVLRQHPEIREKVVAIFAEAAPFTPNDDVDAKLYDGFFSDADKAAMRIIQQTKPQNLPALDLTFSDGRMKELLFRFRARNYPNTLDDAEQRRWLQHRQEVLSAERVQSYILQLESLYNLHEGDKEKMALLKALFDYGKQLVG
;
A
#
# COMPACT_ATOMS: atom_id res chain seq x y z
N MET A 1 -4.24 -16.83 -14.53
CA MET A 1 -3.85 -17.91 -13.59
C MET A 1 -2.69 -18.77 -14.14
N HIS A 2 -2.82 -19.41 -15.31
CA HIS A 2 -1.80 -20.35 -15.83
C HIS A 2 -0.41 -19.72 -16.05
N ALA A 3 -0.33 -18.48 -16.55
CA ALA A 3 0.94 -17.78 -16.73
C ALA A 3 1.72 -17.62 -15.40
N THR A 4 1.05 -17.28 -14.31
CA THR A 4 1.67 -17.16 -12.98
C THR A 4 2.22 -18.49 -12.47
N ILE A 5 1.48 -19.59 -12.68
CA ILE A 5 1.93 -20.94 -12.33
C ILE A 5 3.15 -21.33 -13.15
N ALA A 6 3.13 -21.04 -14.45
CA ALA A 6 4.26 -21.31 -15.35
C ALA A 6 5.52 -20.54 -14.91
N MET A 7 5.37 -19.26 -14.56
CA MET A 7 6.47 -18.44 -14.01
C MET A 7 7.03 -19.02 -12.71
N ALA A 8 6.17 -19.43 -11.77
CA ALA A 8 6.63 -20.06 -10.52
C ALA A 8 7.39 -21.37 -10.78
N LYS A 9 6.90 -22.21 -11.71
CA LYS A 9 7.59 -23.45 -12.13
C LYS A 9 8.95 -23.15 -12.75
N LEU A 10 9.03 -22.15 -13.64
CA LEU A 10 10.26 -21.75 -14.31
C LEU A 10 11.33 -21.30 -13.31
N VAL A 11 10.97 -20.41 -12.37
CA VAL A 11 11.91 -19.93 -11.34
C VAL A 11 12.35 -21.07 -10.42
N LYS A 12 11.43 -21.94 -10.01
CA LYS A 12 11.76 -23.11 -9.18
C LYS A 12 12.71 -24.07 -9.90
N GLN A 13 12.56 -24.27 -11.21
CA GLN A 13 13.43 -25.13 -12.00
C GLN A 13 14.82 -24.52 -12.21
N ALA A 14 14.88 -23.23 -12.57
CA ALA A 14 16.13 -22.55 -12.91
C ALA A 14 16.95 -22.14 -11.67
N GLN A 15 16.28 -21.77 -10.57
CA GLN A 15 16.89 -21.24 -9.34
C GLN A 15 16.19 -21.80 -8.09
N PRO A 16 16.26 -23.13 -7.83
CA PRO A 16 15.52 -23.78 -6.75
C PRO A 16 15.85 -23.23 -5.35
N ARG A 17 17.14 -22.99 -5.07
CA ARG A 17 17.58 -22.45 -3.77
C ARG A 17 17.00 -21.07 -3.48
N LEU A 18 17.00 -20.18 -4.48
CA LEU A 18 16.42 -18.85 -4.36
C LEU A 18 14.91 -18.93 -4.17
N PHE A 19 14.22 -19.77 -4.96
CA PHE A 19 12.78 -19.97 -4.85
C PHE A 19 12.38 -20.44 -3.46
N ASP A 20 13.06 -21.46 -2.93
CA ASP A 20 12.78 -22.01 -1.61
C ASP A 20 13.10 -21.00 -0.50
N TYR A 21 14.22 -20.27 -0.63
CA TYR A 21 14.57 -19.19 0.30
C TYR A 21 13.47 -18.13 0.37
N LEU A 22 13.02 -17.59 -0.77
CA LEU A 22 11.98 -16.57 -0.83
C LEU A 22 10.64 -17.09 -0.31
N LEU A 23 10.28 -18.34 -0.64
CA LEU A 23 9.06 -18.96 -0.18
C LEU A 23 9.04 -19.13 1.35
N GLN A 24 10.18 -19.49 1.96
CA GLN A 24 10.30 -19.57 3.42
C GLN A 24 10.26 -18.19 4.07
N HIS A 25 10.93 -17.20 3.47
CA HIS A 25 11.00 -15.82 3.98
C HIS A 25 9.76 -14.98 3.64
N ARG A 26 8.67 -15.58 3.14
CA ARG A 26 7.35 -14.94 3.13
C ARG A 26 6.78 -14.77 4.55
N ASN A 27 7.27 -15.55 5.52
CA ASN A 27 6.81 -15.54 6.89
C ASN A 27 7.46 -14.38 7.68
N LYS A 28 6.63 -13.54 8.31
CA LYS A 28 7.09 -12.37 9.09
C LYS A 28 8.10 -12.70 10.20
N HIS A 29 8.00 -13.87 10.84
CA HIS A 29 8.92 -14.29 11.90
C HIS A 29 10.30 -14.66 11.34
N LYS A 30 10.35 -15.26 10.13
CA LYS A 30 11.61 -15.54 9.43
C LYS A 30 12.30 -14.26 8.98
N LEU A 31 11.53 -13.28 8.50
CA LEU A 31 12.06 -11.95 8.16
C LEU A 31 12.58 -11.21 9.39
N ASN A 32 11.85 -11.23 10.51
CA ASN A 32 12.29 -10.58 11.75
C ASN A 32 13.64 -11.09 12.25
N ALA A 33 13.95 -12.37 12.05
CA ALA A 33 15.24 -12.94 12.44
C ALA A 33 16.43 -12.38 11.64
N LEU A 34 16.18 -11.73 10.49
CA LEU A 34 17.21 -11.03 9.71
C LEU A 34 17.43 -9.58 10.16
N ILE A 35 16.46 -9.01 10.88
CA ILE A 35 16.43 -7.58 11.20
C ILE A 35 17.09 -7.38 12.56
N ASP A 36 18.32 -6.88 12.55
CA ASP A 36 19.02 -6.41 13.74
C ASP A 36 19.17 -4.90 13.68
N VAL A 37 18.24 -4.23 14.36
CA VAL A 37 18.21 -2.77 14.49
C VAL A 37 19.38 -2.27 15.33
N ALA A 38 19.78 -3.00 16.39
CA ALA A 38 20.83 -2.53 17.31
C ALA A 38 22.16 -2.37 16.57
N GLU A 39 22.57 -3.39 15.83
CA GLU A 39 23.81 -3.39 15.07
C GLU A 39 23.71 -2.69 13.69
N MET A 40 22.52 -2.21 13.31
CA MET A 40 22.25 -1.70 11.96
C MET A 40 22.72 -2.71 10.89
N THR A 41 22.38 -3.99 11.07
CA THR A 41 22.91 -5.05 10.21
C THR A 41 22.43 -4.85 8.78
N PRO A 42 23.34 -4.69 7.79
CA PRO A 42 22.94 -4.44 6.42
C PRO A 42 22.30 -5.69 5.78
N LEU A 43 21.27 -5.46 4.99
CA LEU A 43 20.51 -6.47 4.26
C LEU A 43 20.44 -6.10 2.77
N MET A 44 20.39 -7.10 1.91
CA MET A 44 19.95 -6.92 0.54
C MET A 44 18.42 -6.86 0.52
N HIS A 45 17.87 -5.84 -0.13
CA HIS A 45 16.43 -5.70 -0.32
C HIS A 45 16.09 -5.54 -1.81
N VAL A 46 15.06 -6.27 -2.27
CA VAL A 46 14.50 -6.12 -3.61
C VAL A 46 13.10 -5.52 -3.51
N SER A 47 12.86 -4.40 -4.20
CA SER A 47 11.61 -3.66 -4.19
C SER A 47 11.51 -2.75 -5.41
N GLY A 48 10.34 -2.74 -6.07
CA GLY A 48 10.08 -1.86 -7.21
C GLY A 48 10.30 -0.37 -6.93
N MET A 49 10.15 0.08 -5.67
CA MET A 49 10.44 1.47 -5.26
C MET A 49 11.89 1.91 -5.50
N PHE A 50 12.83 0.98 -5.64
CA PHE A 50 14.23 1.31 -5.94
C PHE A 50 14.48 1.67 -7.40
N GLY A 51 13.56 1.29 -8.30
CA GLY A 51 13.64 1.55 -9.73
C GLY A 51 14.36 0.45 -10.52
N ALA A 52 13.93 0.29 -11.77
CA ALA A 52 14.45 -0.72 -12.68
C ALA A 52 15.93 -0.50 -13.06
N ALA A 53 16.42 0.74 -12.98
CA ALA A 53 17.81 1.10 -13.32
C ALA A 53 18.86 0.32 -12.51
N ARG A 54 18.55 -0.01 -11.25
CA ARG A 54 19.39 -0.85 -10.37
C ARG A 54 18.80 -2.24 -10.12
N GLY A 55 18.02 -2.74 -11.08
CA GLY A 55 17.33 -4.03 -10.99
C GLY A 55 16.43 -4.16 -9.75
N ASN A 56 15.82 -3.06 -9.32
CA ASN A 56 14.97 -2.99 -8.12
C ASN A 56 15.69 -3.43 -6.83
N THR A 57 17.02 -3.34 -6.75
CA THR A 57 17.83 -3.89 -5.66
C THR A 57 18.66 -2.81 -4.98
N SER A 58 18.83 -2.90 -3.66
CA SER A 58 19.81 -2.11 -2.92
C SER A 58 20.27 -2.84 -1.65
N TRP A 59 21.36 -2.36 -1.05
CA TRP A 59 21.63 -2.62 0.36
C TRP A 59 20.88 -1.61 1.24
N VAL A 60 20.24 -2.12 2.28
CA VAL A 60 19.52 -1.33 3.26
C VAL A 60 20.00 -1.63 4.66
N SER A 61 19.86 -0.67 5.57
CA SER A 61 20.14 -0.86 6.99
C SER A 61 18.93 -0.49 7.85
N PRO A 62 18.53 -1.33 8.82
CA PRO A 62 17.42 -1.02 9.72
C PRO A 62 17.82 0.05 10.73
N LEU A 63 17.03 1.12 10.83
CA LEU A 63 17.25 2.22 11.76
C LEU A 63 16.39 2.10 13.03
N ALA A 64 15.11 1.78 12.86
CA ALA A 64 14.15 1.65 13.96
C ALA A 64 12.90 0.88 13.51
N TRP A 65 12.15 0.35 14.48
CA TRP A 65 10.76 -0.08 14.24
C TRP A 65 9.85 1.14 14.13
N HIS A 66 8.82 1.06 13.30
CA HIS A 66 7.84 2.13 13.20
C HIS A 66 7.10 2.29 14.54
N PRO A 67 6.84 3.53 15.01
CA PRO A 67 6.19 3.79 16.30
C PRO A 67 4.80 3.14 16.42
N ASP A 68 3.93 3.34 15.42
CA ASP A 68 2.56 2.80 15.48
C ASP A 68 2.38 1.44 14.76
N ASN A 69 3.00 1.26 13.59
CA ASN A 69 2.83 0.06 12.79
C ASN A 69 3.85 -1.03 13.16
N LYS A 70 3.42 -1.96 14.02
CA LYS A 70 4.22 -3.12 14.47
C LYS A 70 4.75 -4.04 13.36
N ASN A 71 4.24 -3.93 12.13
CA ASN A 71 4.72 -4.70 10.99
C ASN A 71 5.61 -3.88 10.04
N ALA A 72 6.02 -2.67 10.41
CA ALA A 72 6.88 -1.82 9.58
C ALA A 72 8.21 -1.54 10.28
N VAL A 73 9.29 -1.68 9.53
CA VAL A 73 10.65 -1.28 9.94
C VAL A 73 11.12 -0.14 9.05
N ILE A 74 11.72 0.87 9.66
CA ILE A 74 12.31 2.03 8.99
C ILE A 74 13.72 1.62 8.54
N MET A 75 13.94 1.66 7.23
CA MET A 75 15.17 1.22 6.58
C MET A 75 15.81 2.39 5.84
N CYS A 76 17.13 2.55 5.99
CA CYS A 76 17.93 3.45 5.17
C CYS A 76 18.40 2.73 3.91
N ASP A 77 18.23 3.33 2.74
CA ASP A 77 18.87 2.92 1.50
C ASP A 77 20.33 3.37 1.52
N LEU A 78 21.25 2.42 1.67
CA LEU A 78 22.69 2.72 1.80
C LEU A 78 23.31 3.22 0.49
N ALA A 79 22.65 2.99 -0.65
CA ALA A 79 23.08 3.51 -1.94
C ALA A 79 22.60 4.96 -2.20
N GLY A 80 21.76 5.51 -1.32
CA GLY A 80 21.31 6.90 -1.40
C GLY A 80 22.26 7.88 -0.74
N ASP A 81 22.04 9.17 -0.98
CA ASP A 81 22.73 10.24 -0.27
C ASP A 81 22.13 10.39 1.14
N ILE A 82 22.94 10.13 2.18
CA ILE A 82 22.53 10.22 3.59
C ILE A 82 22.72 11.62 4.17
N THR A 83 23.29 12.57 3.43
CA THR A 83 23.52 13.95 3.88
C THR A 83 22.26 14.60 4.48
N PRO A 84 21.06 14.46 3.89
CA PRO A 84 19.84 15.00 4.49
C PRO A 84 19.58 14.45 5.90
N LEU A 85 19.89 13.17 6.17
CA LEU A 85 19.71 12.57 7.48
C LEU A 85 20.67 13.14 8.52
N LEU A 86 21.82 13.66 8.10
CA LEU A 86 22.82 14.27 8.98
C LEU A 86 22.45 15.72 9.29
N GLU A 87 22.10 16.48 8.26
CA GLU A 87 21.97 17.94 8.33
C GLU A 87 20.59 18.44 8.77
N LEU A 88 19.53 17.75 8.36
CA LEU A 88 18.15 18.23 8.56
C LEU A 88 17.54 17.75 9.87
N ASN A 89 16.58 18.52 10.37
CA ASN A 89 15.73 18.12 11.49
C ASN A 89 14.55 17.24 11.04
N ALA A 90 13.77 16.71 12.00
CA ALA A 90 12.68 15.78 11.70
C ALA A 90 11.56 16.38 10.85
N ASP A 91 11.21 17.66 11.03
CA ASP A 91 10.16 18.34 10.28
C ASP A 91 10.57 18.55 8.82
N GLU A 92 11.80 19.04 8.59
CA GLU A 92 12.37 19.22 7.27
C GLU A 92 12.52 17.88 6.51
N LEU A 93 12.95 16.83 7.23
CA LEU A 93 13.03 15.48 6.68
C LEU A 93 11.65 14.95 6.30
N ARG A 94 10.63 15.20 7.12
CA ARG A 94 9.26 14.78 6.86
C ARG A 94 8.69 15.47 5.63
N GLU A 95 8.83 16.79 5.55
CA GLU A 95 8.41 17.55 4.37
C GLU A 95 9.11 17.02 3.11
N ARG A 96 10.44 16.85 3.16
CA ARG A 96 11.21 16.34 2.01
C ARG A 96 10.86 14.89 1.65
N LEU A 97 10.52 14.04 2.62
CA LEU A 97 10.12 12.65 2.39
C LEU A 97 8.78 12.55 1.65
N TYR A 98 7.85 13.48 1.90
CA TYR A 98 6.53 13.51 1.26
C TYR A 98 6.44 14.40 0.02
N THR A 99 7.47 15.22 -0.25
CA THR A 99 7.59 15.95 -1.51
C THR A 99 7.92 15.00 -2.66
N ARG A 100 7.19 15.13 -3.76
CA ARG A 100 7.42 14.29 -4.93
C ARG A 100 8.78 14.61 -5.55
N ARG A 101 9.45 13.59 -6.09
CA ARG A 101 10.80 13.73 -6.67
C ARG A 101 10.88 14.76 -7.80
N ASP A 102 9.82 14.93 -8.59
CA ASP A 102 9.73 15.93 -9.66
C ASP A 102 9.49 17.37 -9.16
N GLN A 103 9.23 17.54 -7.86
CA GLN A 103 9.05 18.83 -7.19
C GLN A 103 10.25 19.20 -6.31
N LEU A 104 11.20 18.29 -6.09
CA LEU A 104 12.45 18.59 -5.39
C LEU A 104 13.35 19.47 -6.28
N ALA A 105 14.04 20.44 -5.67
CA ALA A 105 15.03 21.23 -6.38
C ALA A 105 16.20 20.35 -6.87
N ALA A 106 16.89 20.79 -7.92
CA ALA A 106 17.94 20.00 -8.58
C ALA A 106 19.11 19.61 -7.65
N ASP A 107 19.35 20.39 -6.61
CA ASP A 107 20.35 20.21 -5.56
C ASP A 107 19.81 19.44 -4.34
N GLN A 108 18.52 19.16 -4.27
CA GLN A 108 17.91 18.44 -3.15
C GLN A 108 17.84 16.94 -3.42
N ALA A 109 18.71 16.18 -2.77
CA ALA A 109 18.60 14.73 -2.74
C ALA A 109 17.34 14.30 -1.95
N PRO A 110 16.59 13.28 -2.43
CA PRO A 110 15.49 12.70 -1.67
C PRO A 110 16.00 12.02 -0.40
N VAL A 111 15.21 12.03 0.66
CA VAL A 111 15.54 11.34 1.92
C VAL A 111 15.66 9.83 1.65
N PRO A 112 16.81 9.17 1.94
CA PRO A 112 17.04 7.77 1.58
C PRO A 112 16.40 6.81 2.59
N ILE A 113 15.16 7.09 3.00
CA ILE A 113 14.42 6.29 3.98
C ILE A 113 13.23 5.64 3.32
N LYS A 114 12.95 4.39 3.71
CA LYS A 114 11.72 3.69 3.35
C LYS A 114 11.21 2.81 4.47
N LEU A 115 9.91 2.52 4.41
CA LEU A 115 9.31 1.48 5.25
C LEU A 115 9.40 0.12 4.54
N VAL A 116 9.79 -0.91 5.29
CA VAL A 116 9.65 -2.30 4.87
C VAL A 116 8.58 -2.96 5.73
N HIS A 117 7.48 -3.40 5.09
CA HIS A 117 6.37 -4.04 5.77
C HIS A 117 6.55 -5.57 5.80
N ILE A 118 6.91 -6.15 6.95
CA ILE A 118 7.23 -7.58 7.08
C ILE A 118 6.04 -8.51 6.80
N ASN A 119 4.81 -7.99 6.84
CA ASN A 119 3.58 -8.73 6.54
C ASN A 119 3.15 -8.64 5.06
N LYS A 120 3.92 -7.96 4.19
CA LYS A 120 3.65 -7.82 2.75
C LYS A 120 4.67 -8.60 1.89
N CYS A 121 5.22 -9.69 2.44
CA CYS A 121 6.22 -10.55 1.78
C CYS A 121 7.40 -9.79 1.14
N PRO A 122 8.09 -8.88 1.86
CA PRO A 122 9.22 -8.16 1.30
C PRO A 122 10.39 -9.10 1.07
N VAL A 123 11.12 -8.88 -0.03
CA VAL A 123 12.33 -9.65 -0.34
C VAL A 123 13.50 -9.09 0.47
N LEU A 124 13.90 -9.77 1.54
CA LEU A 124 15.09 -9.47 2.33
C LEU A 124 16.04 -10.66 2.35
N ALA A 125 17.34 -10.38 2.23
CA ALA A 125 18.39 -11.37 2.40
C ALA A 125 19.62 -10.79 3.08
N PRO A 126 20.50 -11.62 3.66
CA PRO A 126 21.79 -11.16 4.18
C PRO A 126 22.56 -10.37 3.12
N ALA A 127 23.28 -9.32 3.50
CA ALA A 127 24.02 -8.46 2.56
C ALA A 127 24.92 -9.23 1.57
N LYS A 128 25.56 -10.31 2.05
CA LYS A 128 26.42 -11.21 1.24
C LYS A 128 25.73 -11.91 0.07
N THR A 129 24.40 -11.87 0.01
CA THR A 129 23.62 -12.42 -1.12
C THR A 129 23.83 -11.60 -2.39
N LEU A 130 24.13 -10.30 -2.25
CA LEU A 130 24.55 -9.45 -3.35
C LEU A 130 26.06 -9.57 -3.53
N LEU A 131 26.47 -10.45 -4.46
CA LEU A 131 27.87 -10.66 -4.83
C LEU A 131 28.45 -9.42 -5.53
N PRO A 132 29.78 -9.16 -5.45
CA PRO A 132 30.42 -8.02 -6.09
C PRO A 132 30.06 -7.86 -7.57
N GLU A 133 30.18 -8.93 -8.35
CA GLU A 133 29.89 -8.94 -9.79
C GLU A 133 28.42 -8.63 -10.11
N ASN A 134 27.49 -8.95 -9.21
CA ASN A 134 26.09 -8.60 -9.35
C ASN A 134 25.82 -7.15 -8.97
N ALA A 135 26.54 -6.61 -7.98
CA ALA A 135 26.44 -5.20 -7.65
C ALA A 135 26.96 -4.34 -8.81
N ASP A 136 28.09 -4.70 -9.41
CA ASP A 136 28.66 -4.02 -10.58
C ASP A 136 27.68 -4.05 -11.76
N ARG A 137 27.12 -5.24 -12.05
CA ARG A 137 26.09 -5.41 -13.10
C ARG A 137 24.84 -4.55 -12.86
N LEU A 138 24.51 -4.27 -11.60
CA LEU A 138 23.35 -3.47 -11.20
C LEU A 138 23.69 -1.99 -10.96
N GLY A 139 24.95 -1.58 -11.10
CA GLY A 139 25.40 -0.21 -10.84
C GLY A 139 25.30 0.19 -9.36
N ILE A 140 25.45 -0.76 -8.43
CA ILE A 140 25.40 -0.51 -6.98
C ILE A 140 26.83 -0.41 -6.45
N ASP A 141 27.25 0.78 -6.03
CA ASP A 141 28.55 0.99 -5.40
C ASP A 141 28.54 0.43 -3.96
N ARG A 142 29.20 -0.71 -3.80
CA ARG A 142 29.29 -1.40 -2.49
C ARG A 142 30.15 -0.64 -1.50
N GLN A 143 31.19 0.07 -1.95
CA GLN A 143 32.07 0.81 -1.04
C GLN A 143 31.35 2.03 -0.49
N ALA A 144 30.66 2.79 -1.35
CA ALA A 144 29.82 3.90 -0.92
C ALA A 144 28.74 3.46 0.09
N CYS A 145 28.11 2.30 -0.12
CA CYS A 145 27.15 1.76 0.85
C CYS A 145 27.78 1.43 2.22
N LEU A 146 29.01 0.89 2.23
CA LEU A 146 29.73 0.58 3.47
C LEU A 146 30.17 1.85 4.19
N ASP A 147 30.60 2.87 3.45
CA ASP A 147 30.98 4.17 3.99
C ASP A 147 29.76 4.85 4.64
N ASN A 148 28.62 4.86 3.95
CA ASN A 148 27.35 5.34 4.51
C ASN A 148 26.94 4.57 5.77
N LEU A 149 27.07 3.24 5.79
CA LEU A 149 26.79 2.44 6.98
C LEU A 149 27.70 2.80 8.16
N LYS A 150 28.98 3.06 7.90
CA LYS A 150 29.94 3.48 8.93
C LYS A 150 29.54 4.83 9.52
N VAL A 151 29.16 5.79 8.68
CA VAL A 151 28.67 7.11 9.11
C VAL A 151 27.39 6.95 9.94
N LEU A 152 26.39 6.21 9.46
CA LEU A 152 25.14 5.98 10.20
C LEU A 152 25.36 5.41 11.60
N ARG A 153 26.33 4.49 11.75
CA ARG A 153 26.69 3.92 13.06
C ARG A 153 27.36 4.91 14.00
N GLN A 154 28.01 5.94 13.47
CA GLN A 154 28.62 7.02 14.26
C GLN A 154 27.61 8.10 14.66
N HIS A 155 26.41 8.09 14.07
CA HIS A 155 25.34 9.07 14.27
C HIS A 155 24.05 8.42 14.81
N PRO A 156 24.06 7.88 16.04
CA PRO A 156 22.90 7.19 16.61
C PRO A 156 21.65 8.07 16.75
N GLU A 157 21.81 9.39 16.85
CA GLU A 157 20.74 10.39 16.91
C GLU A 157 19.82 10.37 15.68
N ILE A 158 20.30 9.84 14.55
CA ILE A 158 19.47 9.65 13.34
C ILE A 158 18.28 8.74 13.63
N ARG A 159 18.42 7.76 14.54
CA ARG A 159 17.32 6.85 14.89
C ARG A 159 16.13 7.60 15.49
N GLU A 160 16.40 8.52 16.40
CA GLU A 160 15.38 9.35 17.03
C GLU A 160 14.70 10.25 16.00
N LYS A 161 15.49 10.88 15.12
CA LYS A 161 14.98 11.69 14.01
C LYS A 161 14.02 10.88 13.13
N VAL A 162 14.41 9.68 12.68
CA VAL A 162 13.55 8.91 11.78
C VAL A 162 12.31 8.37 12.48
N VAL A 163 12.36 8.05 13.78
CA VAL A 163 11.15 7.68 14.53
C VAL A 163 10.19 8.87 14.63
N ALA A 164 10.69 10.08 14.90
CA ALA A 164 9.90 11.30 14.98
C ALA A 164 9.22 11.65 13.64
N ILE A 165 9.89 11.42 12.50
CA ILE A 165 9.29 11.60 11.16
C ILE A 165 7.97 10.83 11.05
N PHE A 166 7.95 9.57 11.49
CA PHE A 166 6.80 8.67 11.34
C PHE A 166 5.80 8.74 12.50
N ALA A 167 6.20 9.20 13.69
CA ALA A 167 5.30 9.36 14.84
C ALA A 167 4.34 10.55 14.67
N GLU A 168 4.83 11.63 14.06
CA GLU A 168 4.09 12.89 13.89
C GLU A 168 3.61 13.08 12.44
N ALA A 169 3.64 12.02 11.63
CA ALA A 169 3.11 12.08 10.29
C ALA A 169 1.65 12.53 10.35
N ALA A 170 1.34 13.68 9.73
CA ALA A 170 0.01 14.26 9.76
C ALA A 170 -0.99 13.19 9.33
N PRO A 171 -2.07 12.95 10.12
CA PRO A 171 -3.08 12.00 9.70
C PRO A 171 -3.60 12.44 8.33
N PHE A 172 -3.67 11.50 7.39
CA PHE A 172 -4.40 11.71 6.16
C PHE A 172 -5.78 12.30 6.52
N THR A 173 -6.25 13.28 5.75
CA THR A 173 -7.59 13.83 5.95
C THR A 173 -8.57 12.66 6.01
N PRO A 174 -9.25 12.44 7.15
CA PRO A 174 -10.14 11.30 7.31
C PRO A 174 -11.20 11.34 6.21
N ASN A 175 -11.39 10.22 5.51
CA ASN A 175 -12.47 10.10 4.54
C ASN A 175 -13.74 9.68 5.28
N ASP A 176 -14.81 10.46 5.20
CA ASP A 176 -16.07 10.13 5.87
C ASP A 176 -16.79 8.93 5.27
N ASP A 177 -16.43 8.52 4.06
CA ASP A 177 -17.00 7.35 3.40
C ASP A 177 -16.57 6.04 4.09
N VAL A 178 -17.54 5.31 4.64
CA VAL A 178 -17.30 4.04 5.34
C VAL A 178 -16.57 3.00 4.48
N ASP A 179 -16.75 3.02 3.16
CA ASP A 179 -16.08 2.09 2.23
C ASP A 179 -14.55 2.35 2.17
N ALA A 180 -14.10 3.56 2.52
CA ALA A 180 -12.68 3.93 2.58
C ALA A 180 -12.05 3.70 3.97
N LYS A 181 -12.84 3.37 5.00
CA LYS A 181 -12.39 3.26 6.40
C LYS A 181 -11.87 1.86 6.78
N LEU A 182 -11.43 1.03 5.84
CA LEU A 182 -10.95 -0.33 6.14
C LEU A 182 -9.75 -0.33 7.11
N TYR A 183 -8.87 0.68 7.00
CA TYR A 183 -7.64 0.76 7.79
C TYR A 183 -7.74 1.66 9.03
N ASP A 184 -8.93 2.20 9.35
CA ASP A 184 -9.18 3.07 10.52
C ASP A 184 -9.13 2.33 11.87
N GLY A 185 -8.92 1.02 11.84
CA GLY A 185 -8.78 0.20 13.03
C GLY A 185 -9.33 -1.20 12.85
N PHE A 186 -8.85 -2.12 13.70
CA PHE A 186 -9.38 -3.47 13.77
C PHE A 186 -10.67 -3.50 14.57
N PHE A 187 -11.64 -4.29 14.10
CA PHE A 187 -12.86 -4.54 14.85
C PHE A 187 -12.60 -5.34 16.13
N SER A 188 -13.40 -5.06 17.17
CA SER A 188 -13.39 -5.81 18.43
C SER A 188 -13.85 -7.26 18.21
N ASP A 189 -13.55 -8.15 19.15
CA ASP A 189 -14.02 -9.53 19.05
C ASP A 189 -15.55 -9.65 19.18
N ALA A 190 -16.18 -8.72 19.91
CA ALA A 190 -17.63 -8.59 19.97
C ALA A 190 -18.23 -8.21 18.61
N ASP A 191 -17.69 -7.18 17.94
CA ASP A 191 -18.15 -6.78 16.61
C ASP A 191 -17.94 -7.89 15.57
N LYS A 192 -16.80 -8.62 15.64
CA LYS A 192 -16.57 -9.79 14.79
C LYS A 192 -17.60 -10.91 15.03
N ALA A 193 -18.02 -11.12 16.27
CA ALA A 193 -19.07 -12.09 16.58
C ALA A 193 -20.43 -11.63 16.00
N ALA A 194 -20.76 -10.34 16.14
CA ALA A 194 -21.95 -9.75 15.54
C ALA A 194 -21.95 -9.86 14.00
N MET A 195 -20.80 -9.62 13.34
CA MET A 195 -20.65 -9.84 11.89
C MET A 195 -20.92 -11.29 11.48
N ARG A 196 -20.49 -12.28 12.27
CA ARG A 196 -20.78 -13.69 11.99
C ARG A 196 -22.28 -13.99 12.06
N ILE A 197 -22.98 -13.43 13.06
CA ILE A 197 -24.44 -13.54 13.17
C ILE A 197 -25.11 -12.94 11.92
N ILE A 198 -24.68 -11.75 11.49
CA ILE A 198 -25.17 -11.11 10.26
C ILE A 198 -24.97 -12.03 9.04
N GLN A 199 -23.76 -12.55 8.84
CA GLN A 199 -23.43 -13.42 7.71
C GLN A 199 -24.22 -14.74 7.68
N GLN A 200 -24.62 -15.25 8.83
CA GLN A 200 -25.41 -16.48 8.97
C GLN A 200 -26.93 -16.23 8.93
N THR A 201 -27.37 -14.97 9.05
CA THR A 201 -28.78 -14.60 9.07
C THR A 201 -29.30 -14.45 7.65
N LYS A 202 -30.51 -14.98 7.39
CA LYS A 202 -31.17 -14.82 6.10
C LYS A 202 -31.44 -13.33 5.82
N PRO A 203 -31.28 -12.85 4.57
CA PRO A 203 -31.46 -11.43 4.24
C PRO A 203 -32.78 -10.82 4.73
N GLN A 204 -33.89 -11.56 4.61
CA GLN A 204 -35.22 -11.12 5.07
C GLN A 204 -35.31 -10.87 6.59
N ASN A 205 -34.43 -11.48 7.39
CA ASN A 205 -34.42 -11.36 8.84
C ASN A 205 -33.39 -10.34 9.34
N LEU A 206 -32.50 -9.84 8.46
CA LEU A 206 -31.50 -8.83 8.82
C LEU A 206 -32.11 -7.53 9.38
N PRO A 207 -33.26 -7.01 8.89
CA PRO A 207 -33.85 -5.79 9.46
C PRO A 207 -34.33 -5.98 10.90
N ALA A 208 -34.65 -7.21 11.30
CA ALA A 208 -35.16 -7.54 12.63
C ALA A 208 -34.04 -7.86 13.65
N LEU A 209 -32.78 -7.89 13.22
CA LEU A 209 -31.65 -8.11 14.13
C LEU A 209 -31.40 -6.86 14.97
N ASP A 210 -31.61 -6.98 16.27
CA ASP A 210 -31.20 -5.98 17.25
C ASP A 210 -29.77 -6.28 17.74
N LEU A 211 -28.78 -5.79 16.99
CA LEU A 211 -27.36 -5.94 17.31
C LEU A 211 -26.79 -4.60 17.77
N THR A 212 -26.04 -4.64 18.86
CA THR A 212 -25.22 -3.53 19.33
C THR A 212 -23.80 -3.67 18.78
N PHE A 213 -23.27 -2.56 18.27
CA PHE A 213 -21.90 -2.48 17.74
C PHE A 213 -21.10 -1.48 18.55
N SER A 214 -19.85 -1.83 18.85
CA SER A 214 -18.90 -0.91 19.47
C SER A 214 -18.27 0.01 18.42
N ASP A 215 -18.06 -0.50 17.21
CA ASP A 215 -17.49 0.25 16.10
C ASP A 215 -18.56 1.04 15.33
N GLY A 216 -18.38 2.36 15.23
CA GLY A 216 -19.32 3.27 14.55
C GLY A 216 -19.50 2.98 13.06
N ARG A 217 -18.54 2.31 12.40
CA ARG A 217 -18.62 1.95 10.97
C ARG A 217 -19.69 0.90 10.69
N MET A 218 -20.01 0.05 11.67
CA MET A 218 -20.83 -1.14 11.48
C MET A 218 -22.25 -0.87 10.99
N LYS A 219 -22.90 0.18 11.51
CA LYS A 219 -24.28 0.51 11.14
C LYS A 219 -24.39 0.90 9.65
N GLU A 220 -23.47 1.75 9.19
CA GLU A 220 -23.43 2.16 7.78
C GLU A 220 -23.01 1.01 6.87
N LEU A 221 -22.01 0.20 7.27
CA LEU A 221 -21.60 -0.99 6.51
C LEU A 221 -22.76 -1.97 6.31
N LEU A 222 -23.53 -2.26 7.37
CA LEU A 222 -24.68 -3.16 7.29
C LEU A 222 -25.78 -2.60 6.39
N PHE A 223 -26.07 -1.30 6.50
CA PHE A 223 -27.04 -0.63 5.63
C PHE A 223 -26.62 -0.74 4.15
N ARG A 224 -25.38 -0.36 3.80
CA ARG A 224 -24.87 -0.44 2.42
C ARG A 224 -24.81 -1.88 1.91
N PHE A 225 -24.43 -2.83 2.76
CA PHE A 225 -24.45 -4.25 2.43
C PHE A 225 -25.85 -4.72 2.04
N ARG A 226 -26.88 -4.41 2.84
CA ARG A 226 -28.27 -4.74 2.54
C ARG A 226 -28.74 -4.03 1.27
N ALA A 227 -28.50 -2.74 1.15
CA ALA A 227 -28.99 -1.95 0.03
C ALA A 227 -28.39 -2.37 -1.32
N ARG A 228 -27.11 -2.77 -1.34
CA ARG A 228 -26.43 -3.25 -2.56
C ARG A 228 -26.83 -4.67 -2.96
N ASN A 229 -26.96 -5.59 -2.00
CA ASN A 229 -27.11 -7.02 -2.28
C ASN A 229 -28.56 -7.51 -2.18
N TYR A 230 -29.38 -6.87 -1.34
CA TYR A 230 -30.74 -7.27 -1.02
C TYR A 230 -31.70 -6.07 -1.00
N PRO A 231 -31.78 -5.27 -2.08
CA PRO A 231 -32.57 -4.03 -2.10
C PRO A 231 -34.06 -4.26 -1.77
N ASN A 232 -34.60 -5.43 -2.10
CA ASN A 232 -35.99 -5.81 -1.79
C ASN A 232 -36.26 -6.00 -0.29
N THR A 233 -35.23 -5.96 0.57
CA THR A 233 -35.36 -6.04 2.02
C THR A 233 -35.39 -4.68 2.71
N LEU A 234 -35.27 -3.59 1.93
CA LEU A 234 -35.31 -2.23 2.44
C LEU A 234 -36.75 -1.75 2.59
N ASP A 235 -37.06 -1.11 3.72
CA ASP A 235 -38.32 -0.38 3.88
C ASP A 235 -38.32 0.94 3.08
N ASP A 236 -39.46 1.64 3.05
CA ASP A 236 -39.62 2.88 2.28
C ASP A 236 -38.64 3.99 2.72
N ALA A 237 -38.29 4.08 4.00
CA ALA A 237 -37.36 5.08 4.50
C ALA A 237 -35.91 4.74 4.10
N GLU A 238 -35.55 3.46 4.19
CA GLU A 238 -34.27 2.93 3.76
C GLU A 238 -34.07 3.06 2.25
N GLN A 239 -35.12 2.83 1.44
CA GLN A 239 -35.09 3.05 0.00
C GLN A 239 -34.86 4.53 -0.35
N ARG A 240 -35.55 5.46 0.33
CA ARG A 240 -35.32 6.91 0.14
C ARG A 240 -33.90 7.31 0.52
N ARG A 241 -33.39 6.80 1.66
CA ARG A 241 -32.00 7.03 2.08
C ARG A 241 -31.01 6.50 1.05
N TRP A 242 -31.26 5.30 0.51
CA TRP A 242 -30.39 4.71 -0.52
C TRP A 242 -30.43 5.49 -1.84
N LEU A 243 -31.61 5.98 -2.25
CA LEU A 243 -31.75 6.84 -3.42
C LEU A 243 -30.96 8.13 -3.25
N GLN A 244 -31.06 8.78 -2.09
CA GLN A 244 -30.28 9.99 -1.80
C GLN A 244 -28.76 9.70 -1.88
N HIS A 245 -28.30 8.63 -1.24
CA HIS A 245 -26.89 8.23 -1.32
C HIS A 245 -26.43 8.00 -2.77
N ARG A 246 -27.25 7.34 -3.59
CA ARG A 246 -26.95 7.15 -5.02
C ARG A 246 -26.85 8.46 -5.78
N GLN A 247 -27.73 9.44 -5.51
CA GLN A 247 -27.71 10.76 -6.15
C GLN A 247 -26.48 11.56 -5.76
N GLU A 248 -26.05 11.50 -4.50
CA GLU A 248 -24.82 12.13 -4.01
C GLU A 248 -23.58 11.52 -4.68
N VAL A 249 -23.53 10.18 -4.78
CA VAL A 249 -22.43 9.47 -5.44
C VAL A 249 -22.40 9.69 -6.95
N LEU A 250 -23.57 9.75 -7.60
CA LEU A 250 -23.76 10.01 -9.03
C LEU A 250 -24.13 11.47 -9.28
N SER A 251 -23.40 12.39 -8.64
CA SER A 251 -23.61 13.83 -8.83
C SER A 251 -23.47 14.24 -10.29
N ALA A 252 -24.16 15.31 -10.71
CA ALA A 252 -24.09 15.81 -12.08
C ALA A 252 -22.65 16.07 -12.55
N GLU A 253 -21.80 16.60 -11.67
CA GLU A 253 -20.38 16.82 -11.93
C GLU A 253 -19.63 15.51 -12.24
N ARG A 254 -19.83 14.46 -11.42
CA ARG A 254 -19.16 13.18 -11.62
C ARG A 254 -19.65 12.49 -12.89
N VAL A 255 -20.95 12.55 -13.17
CA VAL A 255 -21.54 12.01 -14.40
C VAL A 255 -20.98 12.74 -15.64
N GLN A 256 -20.91 14.07 -15.59
CA GLN A 256 -20.33 14.86 -16.68
C GLN A 256 -18.84 14.52 -16.90
N SER A 257 -18.05 14.42 -15.82
CA SER A 257 -16.65 14.02 -15.89
C SER A 257 -16.47 12.63 -16.51
N TYR A 258 -17.33 11.68 -16.13
CA TYR A 258 -17.35 10.33 -16.69
C TYR A 258 -17.66 10.33 -18.20
N ILE A 259 -18.65 11.10 -18.65
CA ILE A 259 -19.01 11.21 -20.07
C ILE A 259 -17.85 11.81 -20.87
N LEU A 260 -17.25 12.91 -20.40
CA LEU A 260 -16.10 13.53 -21.06
C LEU A 260 -14.91 12.57 -21.17
N GLN A 261 -14.70 11.72 -20.15
CA GLN A 261 -13.67 10.68 -20.20
C GLN A 261 -13.99 9.63 -21.27
N LEU A 262 -15.25 9.19 -21.39
CA LEU A 262 -15.67 8.26 -22.44
C LEU A 262 -15.48 8.85 -23.84
N GLU A 263 -15.83 10.13 -24.05
CA GLU A 263 -15.63 10.83 -25.32
C GLU A 263 -14.15 10.91 -25.71
N SER A 264 -13.29 11.25 -24.75
CA SER A 264 -11.85 11.28 -24.97
C SER A 264 -11.30 9.90 -25.38
N LEU A 265 -11.75 8.83 -24.70
CA LEU A 265 -11.34 7.46 -25.01
C LEU A 265 -11.90 6.96 -26.35
N TYR A 266 -13.10 7.39 -26.71
CA TYR A 266 -13.72 7.06 -28.00
C TYR A 266 -12.90 7.61 -29.16
N ASN A 267 -12.45 8.87 -29.06
CA ASN A 267 -11.57 9.48 -30.05
C ASN A 267 -10.18 8.83 -30.08
N LEU A 268 -9.61 8.52 -28.92
CA LEU A 268 -8.29 7.88 -28.83
C LEU A 268 -8.25 6.47 -29.44
N HIS A 269 -9.36 5.75 -29.40
CA HIS A 269 -9.45 4.37 -29.85
C HIS A 269 -10.28 4.22 -31.14
N GLU A 270 -10.41 5.31 -31.91
CA GLU A 270 -11.07 5.28 -33.21
C GLU A 270 -10.43 4.19 -34.10
N GLY A 271 -11.27 3.34 -34.69
CA GLY A 271 -10.85 2.20 -35.51
C GLY A 271 -10.65 0.88 -34.75
N ASP A 272 -10.54 0.89 -33.41
CA ASP A 272 -10.51 -0.33 -32.59
C ASP A 272 -11.93 -0.80 -32.26
N LYS A 273 -12.48 -1.67 -33.11
CA LYS A 273 -13.88 -2.14 -33.00
C LYS A 273 -14.24 -2.71 -31.62
N GLU A 274 -13.31 -3.39 -30.95
CA GLU A 274 -13.56 -4.01 -29.65
C GLU A 274 -13.68 -2.94 -28.56
N LYS A 275 -12.71 -2.02 -28.50
CA LYS A 275 -12.75 -0.92 -27.52
C LYS A 275 -13.96 -0.02 -27.73
N MET A 276 -14.32 0.24 -28.97
CA MET A 276 -15.48 1.07 -29.30
C MET A 276 -16.79 0.42 -28.85
N ALA A 277 -16.92 -0.91 -28.98
CA ALA A 277 -18.07 -1.64 -28.45
C ALA A 277 -18.14 -1.58 -26.91
N LEU A 278 -16.99 -1.68 -26.22
CA LEU A 278 -16.92 -1.55 -24.77
C LEU A 278 -17.29 -0.14 -24.30
N LEU A 279 -16.77 0.91 -24.94
CA LEU A 279 -17.08 2.30 -24.60
C LEU A 279 -18.57 2.61 -24.79
N LYS A 280 -19.19 2.08 -25.86
CA LYS A 280 -20.63 2.16 -26.05
C LYS A 280 -21.40 1.46 -24.93
N ALA A 281 -21.01 0.25 -24.55
CA ALA A 281 -21.64 -0.48 -23.46
C ALA A 281 -21.53 0.26 -22.11
N LEU A 282 -20.38 0.89 -21.84
CA LEU A 282 -20.18 1.73 -20.65
C LEU A 282 -21.10 2.96 -20.65
N PHE A 283 -21.25 3.62 -21.80
CA PHE A 283 -22.18 4.74 -21.96
C PHE A 283 -23.63 4.31 -21.72
N ASP A 284 -24.06 3.21 -22.35
CA ASP A 284 -25.41 2.67 -22.21
C ASP A 284 -25.72 2.29 -20.74
N TYR A 285 -24.75 1.69 -20.04
CA TYR A 285 -24.88 1.38 -18.62
C TYR A 285 -24.96 2.65 -17.74
N GLY A 286 -24.14 3.66 -18.02
CA GLY A 286 -24.22 4.96 -17.34
C GLY A 286 -25.59 5.61 -17.47
N LYS A 287 -26.19 5.56 -18.67
CA LYS A 287 -27.55 6.06 -18.92
C LYS A 287 -28.60 5.34 -18.08
N GLN A 288 -28.50 4.01 -17.94
CA GLN A 288 -29.41 3.21 -17.13
C GLN A 288 -29.26 3.47 -15.62
N LEU A 289 -28.08 3.88 -15.15
CA LEU A 289 -27.84 4.11 -13.72
C LEU A 289 -28.40 5.46 -13.22
N VAL A 290 -28.42 6.46 -14.11
CA VAL A 290 -28.82 7.85 -13.81
C VAL A 290 -30.27 8.14 -14.21
N GLY A 291 -30.77 7.48 -15.27
CA GLY A 291 -32.17 7.55 -15.71
C GLY A 291 -33.10 6.73 -14.83
#